data_AF-A0A0E3UYR0-F1
#
_entry.id   AF-A0A0E3UYR0-F1
#
_cell.length_a   1.000
_cell.length_b   1.000
_cell.length_c   1.000
_cell.angle_alpha   90.00
_cell.angle_beta   90.00
_cell.angle_gamma   90.00
#
_symmetry.space_group_name_H-M   'P 1'
#
loop_
_entity.id
_entity.type
_entity.pdbx_description
1 polymer ?
#
loop_
_entity_poly.entity_id
_entity_poly.type
_entity_poly.pdbx_seq_one_letter_code
_entity_poly.pdbx_strand_id
1 'polypeptide(L)'
;MNNFVLLYRFDTQEQEQQFEESIKKAFLRHKVEMNGPFKYFGFAGRAEPEVVDIVSSILVSMGMGRDRDFGPRNYVALYFSREKDPDNIKRQLLIGTEDMVDKEAETTSTDAHQSSIQNLLVFDYAKAMPSQSNS
;
A
#
# COMPACT_ATOMS: atom_id res chain seq x y z
N MET A 1 -13.87 -9.33 -6.17
CA MET A 1 -12.83 -8.83 -5.22
C MET A 1 -11.75 -8.25 -6.09
N ASN A 2 -11.28 -7.05 -5.75
CA ASN A 2 -10.23 -6.37 -6.49
C ASN A 2 -8.91 -6.51 -5.73
N ASN A 3 -7.81 -6.54 -6.49
CA ASN A 3 -6.48 -6.53 -5.91
C ASN A 3 -6.01 -5.08 -5.77
N PHE A 4 -5.31 -4.83 -4.68
CA PHE A 4 -4.80 -3.53 -4.29
C PHE A 4 -3.34 -3.68 -3.87
N VAL A 5 -2.57 -2.63 -4.06
CA VAL A 5 -1.18 -2.55 -3.60
C VAL A 5 -0.99 -1.26 -2.83
N LEU A 6 -0.53 -1.37 -1.59
CA LEU A 6 -0.03 -0.23 -0.84
C LEU A 6 1.47 -0.12 -1.05
N LEU A 7 1.91 1.06 -1.44
CA LEU A 7 3.30 1.48 -1.30
C LEU A 7 3.35 2.53 -0.20
N TYR A 8 4.27 2.39 0.74
CA TYR A 8 4.37 3.29 1.87
C TYR A 8 5.80 3.49 2.31
N ARG A 9 6.01 4.65 2.93
CA ARG A 9 7.24 5.00 3.62
C ARG A 9 6.89 5.80 4.87
N PHE A 10 7.62 5.54 5.95
CA PHE A 10 7.57 6.34 7.16
C PHE A 10 8.99 6.77 7.58
N ASP A 11 9.09 7.94 8.19
CA ASP A 11 10.33 8.55 8.67
C ASP A 11 10.89 7.79 9.88
N THR A 12 10.03 7.12 10.65
CA THR A 12 10.44 6.30 11.79
C THR A 12 10.04 4.83 11.62
N GLN A 13 10.92 3.95 12.09
CA GLN A 13 10.68 2.51 12.10
C GLN A 13 9.45 2.12 12.94
N GLU A 14 9.19 2.85 14.03
CA GLU A 14 8.02 2.63 14.89
C GLU A 14 6.70 2.85 14.13
N GLN A 15 6.60 3.95 13.36
CA GLN A 15 5.44 4.24 12.53
C GLN A 15 5.25 3.18 11.45
N GLU A 16 6.34 2.76 10.80
CA GLU A 16 6.29 1.70 9.79
C GLU A 16 5.79 0.38 10.38
N GLN A 17 6.32 -0.03 11.53
CA GLN A 17 5.89 -1.25 12.22
C GLN A 17 4.43 -1.18 12.65
N GLN A 18 3.99 -0.07 13.24
CA GLN A 18 2.60 0.13 13.65
C GLN A 18 1.64 0.06 12.45
N PHE A 19 2.00 0.72 11.34
CA PHE A 19 1.21 0.66 10.10
C PHE A 19 1.14 -0.77 9.57
N GLU A 20 2.28 -1.45 9.48
CA GLU A 20 2.38 -2.82 9.00
C GLU A 20 1.55 -3.81 9.80
N GLU A 21 1.62 -3.76 11.12
CA GLU A 21 0.82 -4.61 11.99
C GLU A 21 -0.67 -4.38 11.78
N SER A 22 -1.06 -3.11 11.63
CA SER A 22 -2.46 -2.72 11.43
C SER A 22 -3.00 -3.19 10.08
N ILE A 23 -2.25 -3.01 8.98
CA ILE A 23 -2.67 -3.49 7.66
C ILE A 23 -2.65 -5.02 7.55
N LYS A 24 -1.71 -5.71 8.21
CA LYS A 24 -1.67 -7.19 8.26
C LYS A 24 -2.88 -7.75 9.01
N LYS A 25 -3.32 -7.08 10.08
CA LYS A 25 -4.54 -7.43 10.82
C LYS A 25 -5.80 -7.18 9.99
N ALA A 26 -5.85 -6.08 9.24
CA ALA A 26 -6.99 -5.74 8.39
C ALA A 26 -7.09 -6.64 7.14
N PHE A 27 -5.95 -7.00 6.55
CA PHE A 27 -5.87 -7.76 5.31
C PHE A 27 -5.05 -9.04 5.51
N LEU A 28 -5.70 -10.06 6.08
CA LEU A 28 -5.05 -11.33 6.43
C LEU A 28 -4.41 -12.05 5.25
N ARG A 29 -5.01 -11.95 4.06
CA ARG A 29 -4.48 -12.52 2.82
C ARG A 29 -3.76 -11.44 2.05
N HIS A 30 -2.45 -11.40 2.23
CA HIS A 30 -1.59 -10.40 1.61
C HIS A 30 -0.28 -11.03 1.11
N LYS A 31 0.47 -10.25 0.35
CA LYS A 31 1.83 -10.54 -0.06
C LYS A 31 2.65 -9.27 0.07
N VAL A 32 3.81 -9.40 0.72
CA VAL A 32 4.78 -8.31 0.81
C VAL A 32 5.86 -8.55 -0.23
N GLU A 33 6.19 -7.53 -1.01
CA GLU A 33 7.31 -7.51 -1.93
C GLU A 33 8.23 -6.34 -1.57
N MET A 34 9.54 -6.58 -1.58
CA MET A 34 10.54 -5.54 -1.34
C MET A 34 11.41 -5.40 -2.58
N ASN A 35 11.60 -4.15 -3.03
CA ASN A 35 12.45 -3.84 -4.17
C ASN A 35 13.29 -2.60 -3.86
N GLY A 36 14.57 -2.81 -3.51
CA GLY A 36 15.40 -1.72 -2.99
C GLY A 36 14.81 -1.14 -1.69
N PRO A 37 14.62 0.19 -1.59
CA PRO A 37 14.02 0.81 -0.41
C PRO A 37 12.49 0.63 -0.33
N PHE A 38 11.86 0.14 -1.40
CA PHE A 38 10.41 0.06 -1.48
C PHE A 38 9.86 -1.18 -0.80
N LYS A 39 8.76 -0.96 -0.08
CA LYS A 39 7.93 -2.02 0.48
C LYS A 39 6.52 -1.93 -0.10
N TYR A 40 6.17 -2.95 -0.88
CA TYR A 40 4.86 -3.10 -1.47
C TYR A 40 4.06 -4.12 -0.66
N PHE A 41 2.82 -3.77 -0.32
CA PHE A 41 1.90 -4.64 0.37
C PHE A 41 0.68 -4.87 -0.52
N GLY A 42 0.63 -6.02 -1.16
CA GLY A 42 -0.47 -6.43 -2.01
C GLY A 42 -1.52 -7.24 -1.25
N PHE A 43 -2.80 -7.03 -1.55
CA PHE A 43 -3.93 -7.73 -0.91
C PHE A 43 -5.18 -7.68 -1.79
N ALA A 44 -6.18 -8.49 -1.43
CA ALA A 44 -7.52 -8.43 -2.05
C ALA A 44 -8.52 -7.71 -1.14
N GLY A 45 -9.31 -6.83 -1.72
CA GLY A 45 -10.39 -6.09 -1.07
C GLY A 45 -11.71 -6.16 -1.87
N ARG A 46 -12.80 -5.64 -1.29
CA ARG A 46 -14.11 -5.62 -1.96
C ARG A 46 -14.20 -4.49 -2.97
N ALA A 47 -14.03 -3.25 -2.51
CA ALA A 47 -14.15 -2.05 -3.33
C ALA A 47 -13.15 -0.98 -2.87
N GLU A 48 -12.76 -0.10 -3.80
CA GLU A 48 -11.82 1.00 -3.55
C GLU A 48 -12.25 1.86 -2.34
N PRO A 49 -13.51 2.35 -2.22
CA PRO A 49 -13.90 3.19 -1.09
C PRO A 49 -13.73 2.49 0.27
N GLU A 50 -14.07 1.20 0.35
CA GLU A 50 -13.93 0.43 1.59
C GLU A 50 -12.46 0.25 1.97
N VAL A 51 -11.59 0.00 1.00
CA VAL A 51 -10.14 -0.11 1.24
C VAL A 51 -9.57 1.23 1.67
N VAL A 52 -9.96 2.33 1.03
CA VAL A 52 -9.57 3.69 1.41
C VAL A 52 -10.00 3.99 2.84
N ASP A 53 -11.26 3.73 3.20
CA ASP A 53 -11.78 3.99 4.55
C ASP A 53 -11.01 3.21 5.63
N ILE A 54 -10.71 1.92 5.37
CA ILE A 54 -9.93 1.08 6.29
C ILE A 54 -8.53 1.66 6.50
N VAL A 55 -7.80 1.93 5.41
CA VAL A 55 -6.41 2.40 5.50
C VAL A 55 -6.35 3.81 6.06
N SER A 56 -7.27 4.69 5.69
CA SER A 56 -7.40 6.03 6.29
C SER A 56 -7.71 5.95 7.78
N SER A 57 -8.54 5.02 8.24
CA SER A 57 -8.82 4.82 9.66
C SER A 57 -7.58 4.37 10.43
N ILE A 58 -6.76 3.49 9.85
CA ILE A 58 -5.46 3.09 10.41
C ILE A 58 -4.55 4.31 10.55
N LEU A 59 -4.41 5.11 9.49
CA LEU A 59 -3.57 6.31 9.50
C LEU A 59 -4.03 7.32 10.57
N VAL A 60 -5.34 7.57 10.66
CA VAL A 60 -5.95 8.43 11.69
C VAL A 60 -5.64 7.94 13.10
N SER A 61 -5.70 6.63 13.33
CA SER A 61 -5.35 6.03 14.63
C SER A 61 -3.89 6.22 15.03
N MET A 62 -2.99 6.33 14.03
CA MET A 62 -1.57 6.65 14.21
C MET A 62 -1.31 8.15 14.38
N GLY A 63 -2.37 8.97 14.42
CA GLY A 63 -2.26 10.43 14.46
C GLY A 63 -1.99 11.08 13.10
N MET A 64 -1.96 10.31 12.01
CA MET A 64 -1.71 10.77 10.64
C MET A 64 -3.02 10.97 9.88
N GLY A 65 -3.00 11.71 8.78
CA GLY A 65 -4.18 11.89 7.94
C GLY A 65 -3.96 12.98 6.92
N ARG A 66 -4.84 13.07 5.93
CA ARG A 66 -4.73 14.06 4.84
C ARG A 66 -4.66 15.50 5.33
N ASP A 67 -5.31 15.79 6.46
CA ASP A 67 -5.36 17.13 7.08
C ASP A 67 -4.43 17.28 8.30
N ARG A 68 -3.54 16.30 8.55
CA ARG A 68 -2.60 16.32 9.68
C ARG A 68 -1.17 16.35 9.18
N ASP A 69 -0.25 16.86 10.00
CA ASP A 69 1.17 16.75 9.70
C ASP A 69 1.57 15.27 9.74
N PHE A 70 2.04 14.77 8.59
CA PHE A 70 2.50 13.40 8.44
C PHE A 70 4.03 13.33 8.38
N GLY A 71 4.77 14.44 8.36
CA GLY A 71 6.23 14.43 8.23
C GLY A 71 6.73 14.54 6.78
N PRO A 72 8.00 14.92 6.59
CA PRO A 72 8.53 15.34 5.28
C PRO A 72 8.72 14.23 4.26
N ARG A 73 8.71 12.94 4.65
CA ARG A 73 8.86 11.82 3.70
C ARG A 73 7.78 10.76 3.82
N ASN A 74 6.81 10.95 4.70
CA ASN A 74 5.77 9.96 4.93
C ASN A 74 4.77 10.01 3.79
N TYR A 75 4.51 8.86 3.20
CA TYR A 75 3.47 8.72 2.21
C TYR A 75 2.87 7.33 2.27
N VAL A 76 1.62 7.24 1.82
CA VAL A 76 0.93 5.98 1.57
C VAL A 76 0.15 6.14 0.28
N ALA A 77 0.55 5.37 -0.73
CA ALA A 77 -0.05 5.34 -2.04
C ALA A 77 -0.78 4.00 -2.24
N LEU A 78 -2.05 4.07 -2.63
CA LEU A 78 -2.87 2.93 -2.99
C LEU A 78 -2.89 2.80 -4.52
N TYR A 79 -2.49 1.64 -5.03
CA TYR A 79 -2.56 1.29 -6.43
C TYR A 79 -3.63 0.23 -6.66
N PHE A 80 -4.39 0.38 -7.73
CA PHE A 80 -5.45 -0.55 -8.11
C PHE A 80 -5.78 -0.41 -9.59
N SER A 81 -6.33 -1.45 -10.20
CA SER A 81 -6.96 -1.38 -11.51
C SER A 81 -8.45 -1.68 -11.38
N ARG A 82 -9.24 -1.25 -12.37
CA ARG A 82 -10.67 -1.57 -12.41
C ARG A 82 -10.85 -2.87 -13.20
N GLU A 83 -11.79 -3.73 -12.82
CA GLU A 83 -12.04 -5.00 -13.52
C GLU A 83 -12.24 -4.82 -15.04
N LYS A 84 -12.85 -3.69 -15.44
CA LYS A 84 -13.11 -3.35 -16.85
C LYS A 84 -11.90 -2.81 -17.62
N ASP A 85 -10.80 -2.52 -16.94
CA ASP A 85 -9.59 -1.91 -17.50
C ASP A 85 -8.36 -2.29 -16.63
N PRO A 86 -7.95 -3.58 -16.67
CA PRO A 86 -6.92 -4.11 -15.78
C PRO A 86 -5.52 -3.54 -16.05
N ASP A 87 -5.27 -3.06 -17.27
CA ASP A 87 -3.99 -2.47 -17.69
C ASP A 87 -3.84 -1.01 -17.24
N ASN A 88 -4.94 -0.37 -16.83
CA ASN A 88 -4.96 1.00 -16.34
C ASN A 88 -4.81 1.04 -14.82
N ILE A 89 -3.56 1.00 -14.38
CA ILE A 89 -3.19 1.13 -12.97
C ILE A 89 -3.44 2.57 -12.52
N LYS A 90 -4.32 2.73 -11.54
CA LYS A 90 -4.60 3.99 -10.86
C LYS A 90 -3.80 4.09 -9.57
N ARG A 91 -3.41 5.31 -9.22
CA ARG A 91 -2.79 5.68 -7.94
C ARG A 91 -3.71 6.64 -7.19
N GLN A 92 -3.86 6.41 -5.88
CA GLN A 92 -4.51 7.32 -4.96
C GLN A 92 -3.64 7.51 -3.73
N LEU A 93 -3.27 8.77 -3.45
CA LEU A 93 -2.55 9.12 -2.23
C LEU A 93 -3.52 9.21 -1.04
N LEU A 94 -3.16 8.53 0.04
CA LEU A 94 -3.88 8.59 1.32
C LEU A 94 -3.23 9.62 2.25
N ILE A 95 -1.91 9.71 2.23
CA ILE A 95 -1.08 10.79 2.79
C ILE A 95 0.16 10.98 1.89
N GLY A 96 0.87 12.11 2.04
CA GLY A 96 2.02 12.45 1.21
C GLY A 96 1.64 13.21 -0.05
N THR A 97 2.62 13.37 -0.95
CA THR A 97 2.48 14.08 -2.22
C THR A 97 2.96 13.20 -3.38
N GLU A 98 2.50 13.51 -4.60
CA GLU A 98 2.90 12.76 -5.81
C GLU A 98 4.43 12.79 -5.97
N ASP A 99 5.02 13.97 -5.77
CA ASP A 99 6.48 14.18 -5.80
C ASP A 99 7.25 13.28 -4.83
N MET A 100 6.70 12.94 -3.66
CA MET A 100 7.37 12.06 -2.71
C MET A 100 7.45 10.63 -3.22
N VAL A 101 6.37 10.16 -3.86
CA VAL A 101 6.32 8.82 -4.46
C VAL A 101 7.22 8.78 -5.69
N ASP A 102 7.12 9.79 -6.55
CA ASP A 102 7.86 9.85 -7.81
C ASP A 102 9.36 9.99 -7.57
N LYS A 103 9.80 10.83 -6.61
CA LYS A 103 11.22 10.94 -6.23
C LYS A 103 11.79 9.63 -5.71
N GLU A 104 11.02 8.85 -4.96
CA GLU A 104 11.49 7.53 -4.56
C GLU A 104 11.49 6.59 -5.76
N ALA A 105 10.50 6.69 -6.66
CA ALA A 105 10.41 5.83 -7.85
C ALA A 105 11.59 6.06 -8.79
N GLU A 106 12.06 7.30 -8.92
CA GLU A 106 13.28 7.68 -9.64
C GLU A 106 14.56 7.03 -9.08
N THR A 107 14.60 6.67 -7.78
CA THR A 107 15.76 5.98 -7.19
C THR A 107 15.83 4.49 -7.54
N THR A 108 14.77 3.95 -8.16
CA THR A 108 14.68 2.58 -8.65
C THR A 108 14.50 2.61 -10.17
N SER A 109 14.82 1.51 -10.87
CA SER A 109 14.40 1.42 -12.27
C SER A 109 12.88 1.53 -12.35
N THR A 110 12.36 2.47 -13.15
CA THR A 110 10.91 2.65 -13.38
C THR A 110 10.23 1.33 -13.74
N ASP A 111 10.91 0.47 -14.51
CA ASP A 111 10.43 -0.85 -14.91
C ASP A 111 10.25 -1.78 -13.71
N ALA A 112 11.14 -1.71 -12.73
CA ALA A 112 11.11 -2.57 -11.54
C ALA A 112 9.98 -2.15 -10.59
N HIS A 113 9.76 -0.84 -10.41
CA HIS A 113 8.62 -0.30 -9.67
C HIS A 113 7.28 -0.73 -10.27
N GLN A 114 7.11 -0.54 -11.60
CA GLN A 114 5.89 -0.93 -12.30
C GLN A 114 5.66 -2.44 -12.28
N SER A 115 6.71 -3.24 -12.46
CA SER A 115 6.63 -4.69 -12.42
C SER A 115 6.16 -5.21 -11.06
N SER A 116 6.69 -4.67 -9.96
CA SER A 116 6.27 -5.07 -8.60
C SER A 116 4.77 -4.78 -8.37
N ILE A 117 4.28 -3.61 -8.79
CA ILE A 117 2.86 -3.26 -8.68
C ILE A 117 2.01 -4.21 -9.53
N GLN A 118 2.37 -4.41 -10.79
CA GLN A 118 1.61 -5.25 -11.70
C GLN A 118 1.54 -6.71 -11.21
N ASN A 119 2.67 -7.27 -10.77
CA ASN A 119 2.76 -8.62 -10.23
C ASN A 119 1.85 -8.82 -9.01
N LEU A 120 1.76 -7.82 -8.12
CA LEU A 120 0.90 -7.87 -6.95
C LEU A 120 -0.58 -7.65 -7.31
N LEU A 121 -0.90 -6.86 -8.34
CA LEU A 121 -2.26 -6.66 -8.82
C LEU A 121 -2.84 -7.89 -9.53
N VAL A 122 -2.02 -8.74 -10.13
CA VAL A 122 -2.49 -10.00 -10.77
C VAL A 122 -2.37 -11.22 -9.85
N PHE A 123 -1.86 -11.05 -8.63
CA PHE A 123 -1.65 -12.14 -7.69
C PHE A 123 -2.98 -12.73 -7.18
N ASP A 124 -3.05 -14.06 -7.09
CA ASP A 124 -4.22 -14.77 -6.56
C ASP A 124 -4.17 -14.87 -5.04
N TYR A 125 -4.73 -13.86 -4.35
CA TYR A 125 -4.75 -13.80 -2.88
C TYR A 125 -5.64 -14.87 -2.23
N ALA A 126 -6.48 -15.58 -2.97
CA ALA A 126 -7.19 -16.74 -2.42
C ALA A 126 -6.22 -17.89 -2.07
N LYS A 127 -5.04 -17.92 -2.72
CA LYS A 127 -3.95 -18.86 -2.44
C LYS A 127 -2.95 -18.34 -1.42
N ALA A 128 -3.00 -17.07 -1.03
CA ALA A 128 -2.20 -16.57 0.09
C ALA A 128 -2.67 -17.24 1.38
N MET A 129 -1.73 -17.82 2.14
CA MET A 129 -2.02 -18.24 3.50
C MET A 129 -2.35 -17.00 4.33
N PRO A 130 -3.41 -17.04 5.16
CA PRO A 130 -3.69 -15.93 6.07
C PRO A 130 -2.49 -15.76 7.00
N SER A 131 -1.97 -14.53 7.12
CA SER A 131 -0.93 -14.22 8.08
C SER A 131 -1.42 -14.57 9.49
N GLN A 132 -0.75 -15.50 10.15
CA GLN A 132 -1.07 -15.89 11.51
C GLN A 132 -0.94 -14.64 12.41
N SER A 133 -2.08 -14.17 12.91
CA SER A 133 -2.10 -13.19 14.00
C SER A 133 -1.65 -13.95 15.24
N ASN A 134 -0.36 -13.90 15.57
CA ASN A 134 0.09 -14.45 16.85
C ASN A 134 -0.46 -13.55 17.95
N SER A 135 -1.36 -14.14 18.74
CA SER A 135 -2.01 -13.60 19.93
C SER A 135 -1.04 -13.21 21.03
#